data_AF-A0A095DFW5-F1
#
_entry.id   AF-A0A095DFW5-F1
#
_cell.length_a   1.000
_cell.length_b   1.000
_cell.length_c   1.000
_cell.angle_alpha   90.00
_cell.angle_beta   90.00
_cell.angle_gamma   90.00
#
_symmetry.space_group_name_H-M   'P 1'
#
loop_
_entity.id
_entity.type
_entity.pdbx_description
1 polymer ?
#
loop_
_entity_poly.entity_id
_entity_poly.type
_entity_poly.pdbx_seq_one_letter_code
_entity_poly.pdbx_strand_id
1 'polypeptide(L)'
;MTNIRAFRLIASILIGFILVLSLPARAEERRPVVVGYLAAFKGLELSIARTDLAAFTHFNLSFANPDAGGRFVHDGRMTCMGDEIGANLSVEALRGTIARLQASVAKVLISTAGGVIPGCSGDWKALLAPERRAATVAALVDLADTLALDGVDIDIEGTLLTEIDRAGDYTPFIAALSDATRARGKLLTCATASYEGGMIPVSSIPYFDLVNVMSYDAIGPSWGEAGAEHSSYAMAARDLDLWLARGVARERLVLGVPFYGYGLGGEKANWSYREIADAHGINATKTDVIGDRCAGCRYITLNSSATIEKKARLAVEKAGGVMAWELSQDSPDHALTKAIERGLTRE
;
A
#
# COMPACT_ATOMS: atom_id res chain seq x y z
N MET A 1 33.52 -33.82 -82.27
CA MET A 1 33.36 -35.14 -81.63
C MET A 1 33.10 -34.90 -80.14
N THR A 2 31.83 -34.85 -79.75
CA THR A 2 31.15 -35.83 -78.85
C THR A 2 31.72 -35.86 -77.43
N ASN A 3 31.17 -35.15 -76.44
CA ASN A 3 29.96 -35.39 -75.61
C ASN A 3 30.17 -36.41 -74.45
N ILE A 4 29.68 -36.02 -73.24
CA ILE A 4 29.15 -36.84 -72.11
C ILE A 4 29.89 -36.82 -70.74
N ARG A 5 29.32 -36.02 -69.82
CA ARG A 5 28.87 -36.26 -68.41
C ARG A 5 29.70 -37.13 -67.45
N ALA A 6 29.93 -36.64 -66.24
CA ALA A 6 29.17 -37.09 -65.05
C ALA A 6 29.49 -36.29 -63.76
N PHE A 7 28.40 -35.81 -63.16
CA PHE A 7 28.21 -35.28 -61.82
C PHE A 7 28.41 -36.37 -60.75
N ARG A 8 29.04 -36.04 -59.61
CA ARG A 8 28.70 -36.44 -58.22
C ARG A 8 29.83 -36.01 -57.26
N LEU A 9 29.62 -34.93 -56.50
CA LEU A 9 29.17 -34.91 -55.10
C LEU A 9 30.26 -35.41 -54.12
N ILE A 10 30.95 -34.48 -53.45
CA ILE A 10 31.30 -34.47 -52.01
C ILE A 10 31.70 -33.02 -51.71
N ALA A 11 30.74 -32.23 -51.24
CA ALA A 11 31.01 -30.99 -50.52
C ALA A 11 30.78 -31.32 -49.05
N SER A 12 31.86 -31.47 -48.30
CA SER A 12 31.83 -31.72 -46.86
C SER A 12 31.28 -30.48 -46.15
N ILE A 13 29.99 -30.50 -45.83
CA ILE A 13 29.36 -29.50 -44.97
C ILE A 13 29.80 -29.81 -43.54
N LEU A 14 30.73 -29.01 -43.03
CA LEU A 14 31.06 -28.96 -41.62
C LEU A 14 29.92 -28.21 -40.90
N ILE A 15 28.87 -28.93 -40.51
CA ILE A 15 27.85 -28.40 -39.60
C ILE A 15 28.49 -28.37 -38.21
N GLY A 16 29.09 -27.23 -37.87
CA GLY A 16 29.48 -26.92 -36.51
C GLY A 16 28.23 -26.85 -35.63
N PHE A 17 28.04 -27.87 -34.80
CA PHE A 17 27.03 -27.89 -33.76
C PHE A 17 27.50 -26.93 -32.65
N ILE A 18 27.19 -25.64 -32.78
CA ILE A 18 27.31 -24.70 -31.66
C ILE A 18 26.15 -25.02 -30.73
N LEU A 19 26.44 -25.85 -29.72
CA LEU A 19 25.57 -26.04 -28.57
C LEU A 19 25.55 -24.71 -27.80
N VAL A 20 24.59 -23.85 -28.11
CA VAL A 20 24.28 -22.69 -27.27
C VAL A 20 23.73 -23.24 -25.97
N LEU A 21 24.61 -23.39 -24.97
CA LEU A 21 24.24 -23.56 -23.57
C LEU A 21 23.51 -22.29 -23.14
N SER A 22 22.19 -22.25 -23.38
CA SER A 22 21.30 -21.32 -22.69
C SER A 22 21.33 -21.69 -21.22
N LEU A 23 22.19 -21.02 -20.46
CA LEU A 23 22.07 -21.00 -19.00
C LEU A 23 20.61 -20.61 -18.70
N PRO A 24 19.87 -21.38 -17.88
CA PRO A 24 18.57 -20.91 -17.45
C PRO A 24 18.79 -19.56 -16.79
N ALA A 25 18.11 -18.53 -17.31
CA ALA A 25 18.04 -17.25 -16.64
C ALA A 25 17.57 -17.56 -15.22
N ARG A 26 18.48 -17.40 -14.25
CA ARG A 26 18.15 -17.52 -12.85
C ARG A 26 17.06 -16.47 -12.64
N ALA A 27 15.82 -16.93 -12.44
CA ALA A 27 14.74 -16.01 -12.11
C ALA A 27 15.25 -15.21 -10.92
N GLU A 28 15.49 -13.91 -11.14
CA GLU A 28 15.90 -13.03 -10.07
C GLU A 28 14.81 -13.16 -9.01
N GLU A 29 15.19 -13.66 -7.84
CA GLU A 29 14.24 -13.93 -6.77
C GLU A 29 13.70 -12.57 -6.34
N ARG A 30 12.54 -12.19 -6.91
CA ARG A 30 11.95 -10.88 -6.69
C ARG A 30 11.73 -10.74 -5.19
N ARG A 31 12.48 -9.84 -4.57
CA ARG A 31 12.30 -9.50 -3.17
C ARG A 31 10.82 -9.13 -2.96
N PRO A 32 10.16 -9.66 -1.92
CA PRO A 32 8.80 -9.26 -1.60
C PRO A 32 8.70 -7.74 -1.42
N VAL A 33 7.57 -7.19 -1.83
CA VAL A 33 7.26 -5.78 -1.60
C VAL A 33 6.90 -5.59 -0.13
N VAL A 34 7.42 -4.56 0.51
CA VAL A 34 7.05 -4.17 1.87
C VAL A 34 6.72 -2.68 1.86
N VAL A 35 5.43 -2.37 1.93
CA VAL A 35 4.90 -1.00 1.89
C VAL A 35 4.66 -0.52 3.32
N GLY A 36 5.14 0.66 3.67
CA GLY A 36 4.89 1.27 4.97
C GLY A 36 4.22 2.63 4.84
N TYR A 37 3.13 2.85 5.57
CA TYR A 37 2.49 4.17 5.62
C TYR A 37 3.09 5.04 6.73
N LEU A 38 3.47 6.27 6.38
CA LEU A 38 3.97 7.28 7.30
C LEU A 38 2.95 8.42 7.39
N ALA A 39 2.20 8.46 8.50
CA ALA A 39 1.16 9.44 8.73
C ALA A 39 1.74 10.82 9.10
N ALA A 40 1.55 11.80 8.23
CA ALA A 40 1.96 13.19 8.45
C ALA A 40 1.37 13.77 9.74
N PHE A 41 0.11 13.47 10.03
CA PHE A 41 -0.59 13.91 11.25
C PHE A 41 -0.10 13.23 12.53
N LYS A 42 0.84 12.28 12.45
CA LYS A 42 1.58 11.69 13.58
C LYS A 42 2.98 12.29 13.75
N GLY A 43 3.38 13.15 12.82
CA GLY A 43 4.71 13.72 12.70
C GLY A 43 5.65 12.80 11.92
N LEU A 44 6.09 13.25 10.73
CA LEU A 44 6.94 12.46 9.84
C LEU A 44 8.32 12.18 10.44
N GLU A 45 8.94 13.17 11.09
CA GLU A 45 10.26 12.99 11.71
C GLU A 45 10.23 11.96 12.84
N LEU A 46 9.19 12.04 13.69
CA LEU A 46 8.99 11.06 14.76
C LEU A 46 8.72 9.67 14.21
N SER A 47 7.87 9.57 13.17
CA SER A 47 7.53 8.31 12.53
C SER A 47 8.77 7.66 11.92
N ILE A 48 9.62 8.43 11.23
CA ILE A 48 10.88 7.96 10.67
C ILE A 48 11.84 7.50 11.77
N ALA A 49 11.97 8.27 12.86
CA ALA A 49 12.82 7.89 13.98
C ALA A 49 12.38 6.59 14.67
N ARG A 50 11.10 6.21 14.53
CA ARG A 50 10.51 4.98 15.09
C ARG A 50 10.43 3.82 14.11
N THR A 51 10.94 3.99 12.89
CA THR A 51 10.83 2.98 11.82
C THR A 51 12.20 2.42 11.48
N ASP A 52 12.31 1.09 11.41
CA ASP A 52 13.44 0.44 10.74
C ASP A 52 13.28 0.58 9.22
N LEU A 53 13.85 1.65 8.65
CA LEU A 53 13.65 1.99 7.25
C LEU A 53 14.14 0.89 6.29
N ALA A 54 15.14 0.11 6.68
CA ALA A 54 15.74 -0.90 5.81
C ALA A 54 14.80 -2.09 5.54
N ALA A 55 13.78 -2.29 6.39
CA ALA A 55 12.79 -3.34 6.23
C ALA A 55 11.75 -3.03 5.13
N PHE A 56 11.67 -1.80 4.64
CA PHE A 56 10.63 -1.34 3.71
C PHE A 56 11.20 -1.09 2.31
N THR A 57 10.44 -1.49 1.29
CA THR A 57 10.79 -1.22 -0.12
C THR A 57 10.02 -0.02 -0.67
N HIS A 58 8.88 0.34 -0.06
CA HIS A 58 8.06 1.47 -0.44
C HIS A 58 7.55 2.20 0.81
N PHE A 59 7.50 3.53 0.74
CA PHE A 59 6.84 4.39 1.72
C PHE A 59 5.73 5.19 1.08
N ASN A 60 4.55 5.17 1.71
CA ASN A 60 3.42 6.01 1.35
C ASN A 60 3.27 7.10 2.41
N LEU A 61 3.51 8.36 2.03
CA LEU A 61 3.30 9.52 2.92
C LEU A 61 1.81 9.85 2.96
N SER A 62 1.15 9.74 4.12
CA SER A 62 -0.30 9.90 4.26
C SER A 62 -0.68 11.16 5.06
N PHE A 63 -1.63 12.00 4.66
CA PHE A 63 -2.32 12.05 3.37
C PHE A 63 -2.28 13.47 2.81
N ALA A 64 -2.04 13.58 1.50
CA ALA A 64 -2.23 14.82 0.78
C ALA A 64 -3.66 14.92 0.25
N ASN A 65 -4.31 16.03 0.51
CA ASN A 65 -5.58 16.41 -0.10
C ASN A 65 -5.42 17.75 -0.83
N PRO A 66 -6.14 18.00 -1.93
CA PRO A 66 -6.14 19.29 -2.59
C PRO A 66 -7.07 20.28 -1.86
N ASP A 67 -6.91 21.59 -2.11
CA ASP A 67 -7.93 22.58 -1.71
C ASP A 67 -9.21 22.47 -2.57
N ALA A 68 -10.21 23.31 -2.28
CA ALA A 68 -11.45 23.38 -3.08
C ALA A 68 -11.18 23.63 -4.59
N GLY A 69 -10.10 24.34 -4.91
CA GLY A 69 -9.65 24.61 -6.27
C GLY A 69 -9.00 23.40 -6.96
N GLY A 70 -8.68 22.33 -6.23
CA GLY A 70 -7.98 21.16 -6.75
C GLY A 70 -6.45 21.28 -6.68
N ARG A 71 -5.91 22.27 -5.96
CA ARG A 71 -4.46 22.50 -5.84
C ARG A 71 -3.92 21.78 -4.61
N PHE A 72 -2.81 21.08 -4.74
CA PHE A 72 -2.12 20.42 -3.62
C PHE A 72 -1.06 21.30 -2.95
N VAL A 73 -0.53 22.29 -3.68
CA VAL A 73 0.50 23.21 -3.19
C VAL A 73 0.08 24.66 -3.47
N HIS A 74 0.31 25.53 -2.50
CA HIS A 74 0.19 26.97 -2.64
C HIS A 74 1.30 27.64 -1.82
N ASP A 75 2.02 28.58 -2.44
CA ASP A 75 3.09 29.37 -1.81
C ASP A 75 4.13 28.52 -1.05
N GLY A 76 4.57 27.42 -1.68
CA GLY A 76 5.59 26.52 -1.13
C GLY A 76 5.11 25.63 0.02
N ARG A 77 3.80 25.54 0.27
CA ARG A 77 3.21 24.69 1.29
C ARG A 77 2.11 23.80 0.73
N MET A 78 1.91 22.66 1.36
CA MET A 78 0.73 21.83 1.09
C MET A 78 -0.54 22.60 1.43
N THR A 79 -1.61 22.37 0.67
CA THR A 79 -2.89 23.03 0.90
C THR A 79 -3.74 22.29 1.94
N CYS A 80 -3.62 20.95 2.01
CA CYS A 80 -4.34 20.13 2.97
C CYS A 80 -3.55 18.85 3.27
N MET A 81 -2.48 19.00 4.07
CA MET A 81 -1.64 17.92 4.58
C MET A 81 -0.98 18.41 5.88
N GLY A 82 -1.71 18.27 6.99
CA GLY A 82 -1.27 18.72 8.30
C GLY A 82 -0.24 17.80 8.94
N ASP A 83 0.67 18.38 9.71
CA ASP A 83 1.53 17.70 10.66
C ASP A 83 0.79 17.33 11.96
N GLU A 84 1.53 16.88 12.99
CA GLU A 84 0.97 16.50 14.29
C GLU A 84 0.32 17.64 15.08
N ILE A 85 0.56 18.89 14.71
CA ILE A 85 -0.10 20.07 15.29
C ILE A 85 -1.15 20.67 14.35
N GLY A 86 -1.40 20.05 13.20
CA GLY A 86 -2.37 20.48 12.19
C GLY A 86 -1.87 21.60 11.27
N ALA A 87 -0.58 21.95 11.30
CA ALA A 87 -0.01 22.90 10.36
C ALA A 87 0.34 22.20 9.05
N ASN A 88 -0.11 22.75 7.92
CA ASN A 88 0.18 22.15 6.61
C ASN A 88 1.68 22.10 6.34
N LEU A 89 2.24 20.96 5.95
CA LEU A 89 3.67 20.79 5.71
C LEU A 89 4.21 21.70 4.60
N SER A 90 5.46 22.15 4.72
CA SER A 90 6.14 22.86 3.62
C SER A 90 6.67 21.88 2.57
N VAL A 91 6.73 22.33 1.31
CA VAL A 91 7.32 21.57 0.20
C VAL A 91 8.79 21.26 0.49
N GLU A 92 9.53 22.21 1.07
CA GLU A 92 10.94 22.02 1.43
C GLU A 92 11.14 20.92 2.47
N ALA A 93 10.34 20.92 3.55
CA ALA A 93 10.42 19.89 4.60
C ALA A 93 10.05 18.51 4.05
N LEU A 94 9.00 18.43 3.22
CA LEU A 94 8.60 17.18 2.56
C LEU A 94 9.70 16.67 1.64
N ARG A 95 10.32 17.52 0.82
CA ARG A 95 11.44 17.11 -0.05
C ARG A 95 12.64 16.59 0.76
N GLY A 96 12.95 17.21 1.89
CA GLY A 96 13.99 16.70 2.81
C GLY A 96 13.65 15.30 3.34
N THR A 97 12.39 15.10 3.75
CA THR A 97 11.86 13.81 4.21
C THR A 97 11.95 12.74 3.12
N ILE A 98 11.48 13.07 1.91
CA ILE A 98 11.46 12.17 0.75
C ILE A 98 12.88 11.75 0.37
N ALA A 99 13.82 12.70 0.31
CA ALA A 99 15.22 12.41 0.00
C ALA A 99 15.86 11.46 1.03
N ARG A 100 15.55 11.64 2.32
CA ARG A 100 16.03 10.74 3.39
C ARG A 100 15.48 9.33 3.25
N LEU A 101 14.20 9.19 2.91
CA LEU A 101 13.57 7.89 2.67
C LEU A 101 14.11 7.21 1.40
N GLN A 102 14.27 7.94 0.30
CA GLN A 102 14.84 7.41 -0.94
C GLN A 102 16.31 6.98 -0.78
N ALA A 103 17.06 7.60 0.14
CA ALA A 103 18.43 7.17 0.47
C ALA A 103 18.49 5.76 1.11
N SER A 104 17.38 5.25 1.63
CA SER A 104 17.25 3.86 2.11
C SER A 104 16.96 2.84 0.98
N VAL A 105 17.01 3.26 -0.29
CA VAL A 105 16.68 2.47 -1.50
C VAL A 105 15.16 2.23 -1.67
N ALA A 106 14.33 2.78 -0.79
CA ALA A 106 12.89 2.70 -0.89
C ALA A 106 12.33 3.64 -1.98
N LYS A 107 11.20 3.25 -2.56
CA LYS A 107 10.34 4.11 -3.38
C LYS A 107 9.43 4.93 -2.49
N VAL A 108 9.29 6.22 -2.76
CA VAL A 108 8.46 7.11 -1.93
C VAL A 108 7.31 7.67 -2.76
N LEU A 109 6.08 7.38 -2.33
CA LEU A 109 4.84 7.84 -2.94
C LEU A 109 4.10 8.76 -1.98
N ILE A 110 3.28 9.64 -2.53
CA ILE A 110 2.29 10.40 -1.75
C ILE A 110 0.96 9.67 -1.80
N SER A 111 0.37 9.39 -0.65
CA SER A 111 -0.98 8.85 -0.57
C SER A 111 -2.00 9.98 -0.41
N THR A 112 -3.13 9.85 -1.10
CA THR A 112 -4.14 10.92 -1.22
C THR A 112 -5.51 10.46 -0.77
N ALA A 113 -6.34 11.43 -0.39
CA ALA A 113 -7.62 11.21 0.30
C ALA A 113 -7.44 10.66 1.72
N GLY A 114 -7.47 9.33 1.88
CA GLY A 114 -7.51 8.59 3.14
C GLY A 114 -8.92 8.34 3.66
N GLY A 115 -9.06 7.43 4.63
CA GLY A 115 -10.34 7.05 5.22
C GLY A 115 -11.12 8.17 5.93
N VAL A 116 -10.45 9.28 6.27
CA VAL A 116 -11.09 10.50 6.77
C VAL A 116 -10.65 11.69 5.91
N ILE A 117 -11.60 12.26 5.16
CA ILE A 117 -11.35 13.45 4.34
C ILE A 117 -11.28 14.69 5.25
N PRO A 118 -10.14 15.40 5.29
CA PRO A 118 -9.99 16.60 6.12
C PRO A 118 -10.88 17.74 5.60
N GLY A 119 -11.34 18.61 6.51
CA GLY A 119 -12.23 19.73 6.16
C GLY A 119 -11.62 20.79 5.22
N CYS A 120 -10.30 20.82 5.07
CA CYS A 120 -9.63 21.67 4.08
C CYS A 120 -9.64 21.07 2.66
N SER A 121 -10.06 19.82 2.50
CA SER A 121 -10.04 19.12 1.21
C SER A 121 -11.07 19.69 0.25
N GLY A 122 -10.73 19.71 -1.03
CA GLY A 122 -11.70 19.79 -2.10
C GLY A 122 -12.58 18.54 -2.18
N ASP A 123 -13.71 18.67 -2.86
CA ASP A 123 -14.64 17.58 -3.11
C ASP A 123 -14.07 16.61 -4.15
N TRP A 124 -13.58 15.45 -3.69
CA TRP A 124 -13.04 14.38 -4.54
C TRP A 124 -14.01 13.89 -5.61
N LYS A 125 -15.31 13.87 -5.35
CA LYS A 125 -16.30 13.46 -6.35
C LYS A 125 -16.35 14.45 -7.49
N ALA A 126 -16.43 15.74 -7.19
CA ALA A 126 -16.35 16.79 -8.19
C ALA A 126 -14.98 16.83 -8.91
N LEU A 127 -13.89 16.53 -8.21
CA LEU A 127 -12.53 16.53 -8.77
C LEU A 127 -12.31 15.40 -9.79
N LEU A 128 -12.97 14.26 -9.63
CA LEU A 128 -12.85 13.10 -10.53
C LEU A 128 -13.83 13.13 -11.71
N ALA A 129 -14.88 13.93 -11.61
CA ALA A 129 -15.87 14.15 -12.65
C ALA A 129 -15.24 14.66 -13.97
N PRO A 130 -15.84 14.39 -15.15
CA PRO A 130 -15.23 14.67 -16.45
C PRO A 130 -14.76 16.12 -16.62
N GLU A 131 -15.45 17.08 -16.03
CA GLU A 131 -15.18 18.52 -16.12
C GLU A 131 -13.89 18.92 -15.42
N ARG A 132 -13.47 18.19 -14.37
CA ARG A 132 -12.28 18.51 -13.56
C ARG A 132 -11.18 17.48 -13.64
N ARG A 133 -11.50 16.25 -14.09
CA ARG A 133 -10.59 15.10 -14.11
C ARG A 133 -9.22 15.41 -14.69
N ALA A 134 -9.16 16.05 -15.86
CA ALA A 134 -7.90 16.37 -16.53
C ALA A 134 -7.03 17.32 -15.68
N ALA A 135 -7.64 18.32 -15.04
CA ALA A 135 -6.94 19.25 -14.15
C ALA A 135 -6.47 18.54 -12.87
N THR A 136 -7.29 17.66 -12.29
CA THR A 136 -6.94 16.86 -11.11
C THR A 136 -5.77 15.92 -11.40
N VAL A 137 -5.79 15.22 -12.54
CA VAL A 137 -4.67 14.37 -12.98
C VAL A 137 -3.39 15.19 -13.14
N ALA A 138 -3.47 16.35 -13.79
CA ALA A 138 -2.32 17.23 -13.94
C ALA A 138 -1.77 17.72 -12.58
N ALA A 139 -2.65 18.06 -11.64
CA ALA A 139 -2.26 18.53 -10.31
C ALA A 139 -1.58 17.46 -9.45
N LEU A 140 -2.05 16.21 -9.50
CA LEU A 140 -1.41 15.08 -8.80
C LEU A 140 -0.03 14.78 -9.35
N VAL A 141 0.10 14.86 -10.66
CA VAL A 141 1.37 14.60 -11.34
C VAL A 141 2.36 15.75 -11.10
N ASP A 142 1.90 17.00 -11.13
CA ASP A 142 2.70 18.17 -10.76
C ASP A 142 3.15 18.11 -9.30
N LEU A 143 2.29 17.64 -8.38
CA LEU A 143 2.68 17.37 -7.00
C LEU A 143 3.80 16.33 -6.93
N ALA A 144 3.67 15.22 -7.66
CA ALA A 144 4.67 14.17 -7.69
C ALA A 144 6.03 14.67 -8.24
N ASP A 145 6.02 15.55 -9.23
CA ASP A 145 7.21 16.18 -9.78
C ASP A 145 7.80 17.22 -8.80
N THR A 146 6.96 18.09 -8.23
CA THR A 146 7.34 19.14 -7.27
C THR A 146 8.06 18.57 -6.04
N LEU A 147 7.55 17.44 -5.53
CA LEU A 147 8.09 16.75 -4.35
C LEU A 147 9.19 15.73 -4.69
N ALA A 148 9.51 15.51 -5.97
CA ALA A 148 10.45 14.49 -6.44
C ALA A 148 10.08 13.06 -5.99
N LEU A 149 8.79 12.74 -6.00
CA LEU A 149 8.24 11.44 -5.61
C LEU A 149 8.42 10.39 -6.71
N ASP A 150 8.49 9.12 -6.29
CA ASP A 150 8.48 7.96 -7.18
C ASP A 150 7.07 7.61 -7.68
N GLY A 151 6.00 8.14 -7.07
CA GLY A 151 4.64 7.83 -7.48
C GLY A 151 3.54 8.45 -6.62
N VAL A 152 2.31 8.02 -6.91
CA VAL A 152 1.08 8.43 -6.23
C VAL A 152 0.30 7.19 -5.80
N ASP A 153 -0.24 7.23 -4.58
CA ASP A 153 -1.13 6.23 -4.02
C ASP A 153 -2.54 6.84 -3.84
N ILE A 154 -3.57 6.14 -4.33
CA ILE A 154 -4.97 6.57 -4.25
C ILE A 154 -5.68 5.78 -3.15
N ASP A 155 -6.07 6.48 -2.08
CA ASP A 155 -6.74 5.90 -0.90
C ASP A 155 -8.12 6.55 -0.69
N ILE A 156 -8.98 6.44 -1.71
CA ILE A 156 -10.37 6.91 -1.63
C ILE A 156 -11.22 5.77 -1.11
N GLU A 157 -11.87 5.96 0.04
CA GLU A 157 -12.50 4.86 0.77
C GLU A 157 -14.02 4.99 0.92
N GLY A 158 -14.65 3.85 1.27
CA GLY A 158 -16.01 3.77 1.79
C GLY A 158 -17.09 4.42 0.93
N THR A 159 -17.98 5.18 1.57
CA THR A 159 -19.12 5.82 0.89
C THR A 159 -18.66 6.76 -0.22
N LEU A 160 -17.56 7.49 -0.04
CA LEU A 160 -17.04 8.38 -1.07
C LEU A 160 -16.61 7.59 -2.32
N LEU A 161 -15.86 6.50 -2.14
CA LEU A 161 -15.50 5.61 -3.25
C LEU A 161 -16.75 5.04 -3.94
N THR A 162 -17.71 4.53 -3.17
CA THR A 162 -18.99 4.02 -3.71
C THR A 162 -19.67 5.05 -4.59
N GLU A 163 -19.75 6.31 -4.15
CA GLU A 163 -20.44 7.36 -4.90
C GLU A 163 -19.71 7.71 -6.20
N ILE A 164 -18.38 7.76 -6.17
CA ILE A 164 -17.55 8.06 -7.34
C ILE A 164 -17.63 6.90 -8.35
N ASP A 165 -17.62 5.65 -7.89
CA ASP A 165 -17.79 4.49 -8.75
C ASP A 165 -19.19 4.45 -9.40
N ARG A 166 -20.25 4.70 -8.61
CA ARG A 166 -21.62 4.79 -9.14
C ARG A 166 -21.81 5.91 -10.15
N ALA A 167 -21.06 7.00 -10.02
CA ALA A 167 -21.04 8.08 -11.02
C ALA A 167 -20.28 7.69 -12.30
N GLY A 168 -19.51 6.59 -12.28
CA GLY A 168 -18.69 6.14 -13.40
C GLY A 168 -17.36 6.86 -13.52
N ASP A 169 -16.91 7.58 -12.48
CA ASP A 169 -15.79 8.50 -12.55
C ASP A 169 -14.46 7.91 -12.08
N TYR A 170 -14.49 6.85 -11.24
CA TYR A 170 -13.27 6.28 -10.67
C TYR A 170 -12.36 5.69 -11.75
N THR A 171 -12.86 4.75 -12.56
CA THR A 171 -12.01 4.05 -13.55
C THR A 171 -11.42 5.01 -14.59
N PRO A 172 -12.18 5.93 -15.21
CA PRO A 172 -11.61 6.87 -16.16
C PRO A 172 -10.56 7.82 -15.55
N PHE A 173 -10.74 8.22 -14.28
CA PHE A 173 -9.72 8.98 -13.56
C PHE A 173 -8.43 8.18 -13.37
N ILE A 174 -8.55 6.95 -12.86
CA ILE A 174 -7.39 6.07 -12.65
C ILE A 174 -6.66 5.76 -13.97
N ALA A 175 -7.40 5.52 -15.06
CA ALA A 175 -6.81 5.29 -16.38
C ALA A 175 -5.98 6.50 -16.84
N ALA A 176 -6.55 7.71 -16.77
CA ALA A 176 -5.86 8.94 -17.15
C ALA A 176 -4.64 9.22 -16.25
N LEU A 177 -4.74 8.96 -14.95
CA LEU A 177 -3.62 9.11 -14.03
C LEU A 177 -2.51 8.08 -14.30
N SER A 178 -2.86 6.83 -14.63
CA SER A 178 -1.90 5.78 -14.99
C SER A 178 -1.09 6.15 -16.22
N ASP A 179 -1.74 6.69 -17.26
CA ASP A 179 -1.04 7.17 -18.46
C ASP A 179 -0.08 8.33 -18.14
N ALA A 180 -0.54 9.29 -17.33
CA ALA A 180 0.24 10.47 -16.98
C ALA A 180 1.44 10.17 -16.06
N THR A 181 1.29 9.22 -15.12
CA THR A 181 2.36 8.75 -14.22
C THR A 181 3.36 7.88 -14.97
N ARG A 182 2.88 6.93 -15.80
CA ARG A 182 3.74 6.08 -16.64
C ARG A 182 4.60 6.89 -17.61
N ALA A 183 4.04 7.95 -18.21
CA ALA A 183 4.79 8.86 -19.08
C ALA A 183 5.97 9.56 -18.36
N ARG A 184 5.98 9.57 -17.03
CA ARG A 184 7.05 10.13 -16.18
C ARG A 184 7.88 9.07 -15.47
N GLY A 185 7.65 7.78 -15.75
CA GLY A 185 8.31 6.69 -15.05
C GLY A 185 7.94 6.61 -13.56
N LYS A 186 6.75 7.08 -13.20
CA LYS A 186 6.24 7.07 -11.82
C LYS A 186 5.25 5.93 -11.60
N LEU A 187 5.18 5.47 -10.35
CA LEU A 187 4.24 4.43 -9.89
C LEU A 187 2.85 5.01 -9.63
N LEU A 188 1.83 4.18 -9.84
CA LEU A 188 0.46 4.40 -9.40
C LEU A 188 -0.02 3.20 -8.59
N THR A 189 -0.34 3.43 -7.32
CA THR A 189 -0.86 2.39 -6.41
C THR A 189 -2.20 2.80 -5.82
N CYS A 190 -2.86 1.87 -5.14
CA CYS A 190 -4.05 2.17 -4.34
C CYS A 190 -4.08 1.40 -3.04
N ALA A 191 -4.83 1.93 -2.08
CA ALA A 191 -5.36 1.17 -0.95
C ALA A 191 -6.85 0.86 -1.18
N THR A 192 -7.30 -0.32 -0.77
CA THR A 192 -8.69 -0.76 -0.97
C THR A 192 -9.15 -1.74 0.10
N ALA A 193 -10.42 -1.65 0.50
CA ALA A 193 -11.04 -2.56 1.46
C ALA A 193 -11.55 -3.85 0.79
N SER A 194 -12.09 -4.78 1.58
CA SER A 194 -12.59 -6.09 1.09
C SER A 194 -14.07 -6.33 1.43
N TYR A 195 -14.91 -5.31 1.31
CA TYR A 195 -16.36 -5.39 1.54
C TYR A 195 -17.16 -4.74 0.41
N GLU A 196 -18.42 -5.15 0.26
CA GLU A 196 -19.32 -4.63 -0.78
C GLU A 196 -19.51 -3.11 -0.65
N GLY A 197 -19.25 -2.37 -1.73
CA GLY A 197 -19.23 -0.89 -1.73
C GLY A 197 -17.89 -0.27 -1.28
N GLY A 198 -17.00 -1.00 -0.62
CA GLY A 198 -15.69 -0.51 -0.20
C GLY A 198 -14.54 -0.82 -1.17
N MET A 199 -14.81 -1.56 -2.24
CA MET A 199 -13.80 -2.10 -3.15
C MET A 199 -13.65 -1.24 -4.40
N ILE A 200 -12.41 -1.02 -4.85
CA ILE A 200 -12.16 -0.37 -6.14
C ILE A 200 -12.79 -1.17 -7.30
N PRO A 201 -13.23 -0.52 -8.39
CA PRO A 201 -13.87 -1.20 -9.51
C PRO A 201 -12.89 -2.16 -10.20
N VAL A 202 -13.35 -3.35 -10.60
CA VAL A 202 -12.50 -4.35 -11.28
C VAL A 202 -11.84 -3.77 -12.54
N SER A 203 -12.55 -2.91 -13.27
CA SER A 203 -12.04 -2.22 -14.46
C SER A 203 -10.86 -1.28 -14.18
N SER A 204 -10.62 -0.89 -12.93
CA SER A 204 -9.49 -0.04 -12.54
C SER A 204 -8.20 -0.83 -12.23
N ILE A 205 -8.30 -2.12 -11.91
CA ILE A 205 -7.16 -2.98 -11.50
C ILE A 205 -6.00 -3.00 -12.51
N PRO A 206 -6.22 -3.03 -13.84
CA PRO A 206 -5.12 -3.08 -14.80
C PRO A 206 -4.18 -1.87 -14.78
N TYR A 207 -4.61 -0.75 -14.19
CA TYR A 207 -3.88 0.52 -14.21
C TYR A 207 -2.92 0.71 -13.03
N PHE A 208 -3.03 -0.12 -11.99
CA PHE A 208 -2.22 -0.04 -10.78
C PHE A 208 -0.99 -0.95 -10.84
N ASP A 209 0.14 -0.42 -10.35
CA ASP A 209 1.38 -1.17 -10.15
C ASP A 209 1.27 -2.08 -8.92
N LEU A 210 0.65 -1.60 -7.84
CA LEU A 210 0.37 -2.35 -6.62
C LEU A 210 -1.05 -2.07 -6.11
N VAL A 211 -1.69 -3.10 -5.56
CA VAL A 211 -2.99 -3.02 -4.89
C VAL A 211 -2.81 -3.42 -3.43
N ASN A 212 -2.86 -2.43 -2.54
CA ASN A 212 -2.71 -2.59 -1.09
C ASN A 212 -4.08 -2.93 -0.46
N VAL A 213 -4.26 -4.17 -0.02
CA VAL A 213 -5.53 -4.63 0.57
C VAL A 213 -5.54 -4.31 2.05
N MET A 214 -6.46 -3.44 2.48
CA MET A 214 -6.66 -3.05 3.88
C MET A 214 -7.42 -4.15 4.63
N SER A 215 -6.73 -5.26 4.93
CA SER A 215 -7.32 -6.42 5.62
C SER A 215 -7.32 -6.23 7.14
N TYR A 216 -7.97 -5.15 7.57
CA TYR A 216 -8.17 -4.75 8.96
C TYR A 216 -9.49 -3.97 9.07
N ASP A 217 -9.80 -3.47 10.27
CA ASP A 217 -11.02 -2.72 10.59
C ASP A 217 -12.35 -3.46 10.41
N ALA A 218 -12.33 -4.80 10.58
CA ALA A 218 -13.55 -5.62 10.64
C ALA A 218 -14.56 -5.17 11.71
N ILE A 219 -14.02 -4.64 12.81
CA ILE A 219 -14.74 -4.09 13.94
C ILE A 219 -13.93 -2.89 14.46
N GLY A 220 -14.65 -1.91 14.97
CA GLY A 220 -14.07 -0.82 15.74
C GLY A 220 -15.07 -0.32 16.79
N PRO A 221 -14.77 0.81 17.45
CA PRO A 221 -15.58 1.32 18.56
C PRO A 221 -17.06 1.53 18.24
N SER A 222 -17.40 1.79 16.97
CA SER A 222 -18.75 2.10 16.52
C SER A 222 -19.24 1.30 15.31
N TRP A 223 -18.53 0.25 14.90
CA TRP A 223 -18.90 -0.57 13.74
C TRP A 223 -18.43 -2.02 13.88
N GLY A 224 -18.94 -2.88 13.00
CA GLY A 224 -18.58 -4.28 12.93
C GLY A 224 -19.34 -5.18 13.91
N GLU A 225 -19.03 -6.47 13.85
CA GLU A 225 -19.72 -7.49 14.63
C GLU A 225 -19.16 -7.55 16.06
N ALA A 226 -20.02 -7.38 17.06
CA ALA A 226 -19.61 -7.42 18.46
C ALA A 226 -19.01 -8.79 18.84
N GLY A 227 -17.82 -8.77 19.45
CA GLY A 227 -17.10 -10.00 19.79
C GLY A 227 -16.24 -10.55 18.65
N ALA A 228 -15.98 -9.78 17.61
CA ALA A 228 -15.02 -10.09 16.55
C ALA A 228 -13.60 -9.55 16.85
N GLU A 229 -12.63 -9.96 16.04
CA GLU A 229 -11.31 -9.31 15.95
C GLU A 229 -11.29 -8.36 14.76
N HIS A 230 -10.57 -7.23 14.87
CA HIS A 230 -10.55 -6.25 13.78
C HIS A 230 -9.72 -6.71 12.57
N SER A 231 -8.81 -7.68 12.74
CA SER A 231 -7.91 -8.12 11.67
C SER A 231 -7.48 -9.58 11.85
N SER A 232 -8.41 -10.53 11.82
CA SER A 232 -8.08 -11.96 11.99
C SER A 232 -7.25 -12.52 10.82
N TYR A 233 -6.53 -13.63 11.04
CA TYR A 233 -5.86 -14.37 9.96
C TYR A 233 -6.85 -14.88 8.90
N ALA A 234 -8.02 -15.35 9.34
CA ALA A 234 -9.06 -15.87 8.44
C ALA A 234 -9.59 -14.79 7.50
N MET A 235 -9.74 -13.55 8.00
CA MET A 235 -10.06 -12.39 7.18
C MET A 235 -8.98 -12.15 6.12
N ALA A 236 -7.70 -12.11 6.51
CA ALA A 236 -6.60 -11.92 5.56
C ALA A 236 -6.57 -12.97 4.44
N ALA A 237 -6.76 -14.25 4.76
CA ALA A 237 -6.81 -15.31 3.76
C ALA A 237 -7.97 -15.12 2.77
N ARG A 238 -9.16 -14.80 3.28
CA ARG A 238 -10.37 -14.60 2.47
C ARG A 238 -10.26 -13.36 1.59
N ASP A 239 -9.67 -12.28 2.11
CA ASP A 239 -9.51 -11.02 1.39
C ASP A 239 -8.50 -11.16 0.24
N LEU A 240 -7.39 -11.89 0.43
CA LEU A 240 -6.46 -12.19 -0.67
C LEU A 240 -7.12 -13.06 -1.74
N ASP A 241 -7.86 -14.09 -1.35
CA ASP A 241 -8.58 -14.94 -2.30
C ASP A 241 -9.61 -14.15 -3.12
N LEU A 242 -10.30 -13.20 -2.48
CA LEU A 242 -11.21 -12.28 -3.15
C LEU A 242 -10.50 -11.44 -4.20
N TRP A 243 -9.39 -10.80 -3.87
CA TRP A 243 -8.68 -9.91 -4.80
C TRP A 243 -7.97 -10.66 -5.93
N LEU A 244 -7.48 -11.88 -5.67
CA LEU A 244 -7.01 -12.78 -6.72
C LEU A 244 -8.16 -13.16 -7.67
N ALA A 245 -9.34 -13.50 -7.15
CA ALA A 245 -10.52 -13.82 -7.96
C ALA A 245 -11.04 -12.61 -8.78
N ARG A 246 -10.83 -11.39 -8.28
CA ARG A 246 -11.12 -10.13 -9.00
C ARG A 246 -10.08 -9.78 -10.08
N GLY A 247 -8.99 -10.55 -10.19
CA GLY A 247 -8.00 -10.42 -11.26
C GLY A 247 -6.77 -9.58 -10.93
N VAL A 248 -6.49 -9.29 -9.65
CA VAL A 248 -5.19 -8.73 -9.26
C VAL A 248 -4.13 -9.83 -9.44
N ALA A 249 -3.07 -9.52 -10.19
CA ALA A 249 -1.96 -10.45 -10.33
C ALA A 249 -1.27 -10.64 -8.98
N ARG A 250 -0.89 -11.88 -8.63
CA ARG A 250 -0.29 -12.23 -7.34
C ARG A 250 0.84 -11.27 -6.96
N GLU A 251 1.75 -11.00 -7.88
CA GLU A 251 2.92 -10.13 -7.69
C GLU A 251 2.60 -8.64 -7.47
N ARG A 252 1.38 -8.19 -7.79
CA ARG A 252 0.90 -6.82 -7.55
C ARG A 252 0.00 -6.71 -6.33
N LEU A 253 -0.43 -7.84 -5.78
CA LEU A 253 -1.29 -7.88 -4.60
C LEU A 253 -0.44 -7.71 -3.34
N VAL A 254 -0.84 -6.85 -2.42
CA VAL A 254 -0.10 -6.56 -1.18
C VAL A 254 -1.04 -6.68 0.02
N LEU A 255 -0.72 -7.53 0.99
CA LEU A 255 -1.56 -7.77 2.17
C LEU A 255 -1.31 -6.69 3.24
N GLY A 256 -2.32 -5.89 3.56
CA GLY A 256 -2.29 -4.93 4.66
C GLY A 256 -2.36 -5.60 6.04
N VAL A 257 -1.55 -5.11 6.97
CA VAL A 257 -1.53 -5.52 8.38
C VAL A 257 -1.54 -4.29 9.30
N PRO A 258 -2.27 -4.34 10.43
CA PRO A 258 -2.38 -3.21 11.34
C PRO A 258 -1.27 -3.23 12.40
N PHE A 259 -0.70 -2.08 12.70
CA PHE A 259 0.20 -1.83 13.83
C PHE A 259 -0.56 -1.19 15.03
N TYR A 260 -1.88 -1.35 15.05
CA TYR A 260 -2.79 -0.89 16.09
C TYR A 260 -3.81 -1.97 16.43
N GLY A 261 -4.64 -1.64 17.41
CA GLY A 261 -5.84 -2.34 17.77
C GLY A 261 -6.96 -1.40 18.20
N TYR A 262 -8.12 -1.97 18.48
CA TYR A 262 -9.28 -1.27 19.02
C TYR A 262 -9.67 -1.80 20.39
N GLY A 263 -10.05 -0.87 21.27
CA GLY A 263 -10.72 -1.19 22.52
C GLY A 263 -12.24 -1.09 22.38
N LEU A 264 -12.94 -2.09 22.91
CA LEU A 264 -14.39 -2.25 22.88
C LEU A 264 -14.96 -2.31 24.31
N GLY A 265 -16.27 -2.10 24.45
CA GLY A 265 -16.96 -2.24 25.75
C GLY A 265 -16.50 -1.22 26.81
N GLY A 266 -16.16 0.00 26.38
CA GLY A 266 -15.70 1.08 27.26
C GLY A 266 -14.19 1.14 27.48
N GLU A 267 -13.41 0.29 26.81
CA GLU A 267 -11.97 0.50 26.65
C GLU A 267 -11.66 1.82 25.93
N LYS A 268 -10.41 2.30 26.05
CA LYS A 268 -9.89 3.35 25.16
C LYS A 268 -10.07 2.86 23.71
N ALA A 269 -10.69 3.69 22.88
CA ALA A 269 -11.10 3.32 21.53
C ALA A 269 -9.92 2.90 20.64
N ASN A 270 -8.88 3.73 20.54
CA ASN A 270 -7.77 3.54 19.61
C ASN A 270 -6.47 3.27 20.36
N TRP A 271 -5.73 2.25 19.91
CA TRP A 271 -4.49 1.82 20.51
C TRP A 271 -3.42 1.56 19.46
N SER A 272 -2.31 2.29 19.46
CA SER A 272 -1.09 1.78 18.80
C SER A 272 -0.56 0.54 19.52
N TYR A 273 0.12 -0.35 18.79
CA TYR A 273 0.76 -1.53 19.38
C TYR A 273 1.73 -1.15 20.52
N ARG A 274 2.48 -0.06 20.33
CA ARG A 274 3.31 0.56 21.36
C ARG A 274 2.53 0.94 22.62
N GLU A 275 1.43 1.68 22.49
CA GLU A 275 0.63 2.07 23.66
C GLU A 275 0.09 0.85 24.41
N ILE A 276 -0.25 -0.23 23.71
CA ILE A 276 -0.68 -1.48 24.36
C ILE A 276 0.49 -2.09 25.15
N ALA A 277 1.68 -2.16 24.54
CA ALA A 277 2.88 -2.66 25.21
C ALA A 277 3.22 -1.83 26.46
N ASP A 278 3.09 -0.50 26.37
CA ASP A 278 3.38 0.42 27.48
C ASP A 278 2.33 0.30 28.61
N ALA A 279 1.04 0.15 28.27
CA ALA A 279 -0.05 0.13 29.24
C ALA A 279 -0.31 -1.26 29.87
N HIS A 280 -0.13 -2.33 29.10
CA HIS A 280 -0.47 -3.71 29.51
C HIS A 280 0.75 -4.64 29.61
N GLY A 281 1.94 -4.15 29.25
CA GLY A 281 3.18 -4.92 29.20
C GLY A 281 3.33 -5.71 27.90
N ILE A 282 4.59 -5.91 27.47
CA ILE A 282 4.93 -6.58 26.21
C ILE A 282 4.42 -8.03 26.10
N ASN A 283 4.11 -8.69 27.22
CA ASN A 283 3.52 -10.03 27.16
C ASN A 283 2.06 -10.02 26.72
N ALA A 284 1.31 -8.94 27.01
CA ALA A 284 -0.08 -8.81 26.59
C ALA A 284 -0.22 -8.65 25.06
N THR A 285 0.82 -8.15 24.40
CA THR A 285 0.85 -7.98 22.94
C THR A 285 1.22 -9.25 22.17
N LYS A 286 1.44 -10.37 22.87
CA LYS A 286 1.69 -11.70 22.28
C LYS A 286 0.41 -12.44 21.91
N THR A 287 -0.75 -11.93 22.31
CA THR A 287 -2.07 -12.44 21.91
C THR A 287 -2.82 -11.38 21.11
N ASP A 288 -3.73 -11.82 20.23
CA ASP A 288 -4.52 -10.91 19.38
C ASP A 288 -5.69 -10.26 20.14
N VAL A 289 -5.93 -10.71 21.39
CA VAL A 289 -6.99 -10.21 22.26
C VAL A 289 -6.44 -10.04 23.68
N ILE A 290 -6.82 -8.94 24.32
CA ILE A 290 -6.67 -8.67 25.76
C ILE A 290 -8.06 -8.53 26.36
N GLY A 291 -8.40 -9.35 27.35
CA GLY A 291 -9.75 -9.44 27.93
C GLY A 291 -10.61 -10.54 27.28
N ASP A 292 -11.90 -10.55 27.61
CA ASP A 292 -12.85 -11.57 27.14
C ASP A 292 -13.62 -11.07 25.92
N ARG A 293 -13.60 -11.85 24.84
CA ARG A 293 -14.28 -11.49 23.60
C ARG A 293 -15.72 -11.99 23.61
N CYS A 294 -16.67 -11.08 23.78
CA CYS A 294 -18.11 -11.36 23.67
C CYS A 294 -18.90 -10.08 23.33
N ALA A 295 -20.18 -10.24 22.97
CA ALA A 295 -21.08 -9.10 22.81
C ALA A 295 -21.23 -8.32 24.14
N GLY A 296 -20.84 -7.04 24.15
CA GLY A 296 -20.88 -6.19 25.34
C GLY A 296 -19.70 -6.36 26.31
N CYS A 297 -18.80 -7.33 26.08
CA CYS A 297 -17.58 -7.45 26.86
C CYS A 297 -16.60 -6.30 26.61
N ARG A 298 -15.74 -6.05 27.60
CA ARG A 298 -14.64 -5.09 27.52
C ARG A 298 -13.36 -5.83 27.12
N TYR A 299 -12.83 -5.52 25.94
CA TYR A 299 -11.62 -6.16 25.40
C TYR A 299 -10.91 -5.26 24.40
N ILE A 300 -9.63 -5.54 24.17
CA ILE A 300 -8.81 -4.95 23.10
C ILE A 300 -8.53 -6.04 22.07
N THR A 301 -8.73 -5.74 20.79
CA THR A 301 -8.31 -6.61 19.67
C THR A 301 -7.19 -5.94 18.89
N LEU A 302 -6.15 -6.70 18.57
CA LEU A 302 -4.96 -6.28 17.82
C LEU A 302 -4.44 -7.44 16.96
N ASN A 303 -3.31 -7.26 16.29
CA ASN A 303 -2.49 -8.38 15.82
C ASN A 303 -1.21 -8.47 16.64
N SER A 304 -0.99 -9.63 17.24
CA SER A 304 0.29 -10.01 17.85
C SER A 304 1.37 -10.16 16.78
N SER A 305 2.64 -10.08 17.19
CA SER A 305 3.77 -10.35 16.30
C SER A 305 3.71 -11.74 15.68
N ALA A 306 3.17 -12.74 16.37
CA ALA A 306 2.97 -14.08 15.83
C ALA A 306 1.93 -14.11 14.69
N THR A 307 0.85 -13.36 14.81
CA THR A 307 -0.17 -13.25 13.75
C THR A 307 0.31 -12.43 12.57
N ILE A 308 1.06 -11.34 12.81
CA ILE A 308 1.74 -10.58 11.74
C ILE A 308 2.69 -11.49 10.95
N GLU A 309 3.50 -12.29 11.63
CA GLU A 309 4.41 -13.24 10.96
C GLU A 309 3.66 -14.28 10.12
N LYS A 310 2.57 -14.84 10.66
CA LYS A 310 1.70 -15.78 9.90
C LYS A 310 1.09 -15.12 8.66
N LYS A 311 0.64 -13.87 8.77
CA LYS A 311 0.11 -13.11 7.63
C LYS A 311 1.18 -12.79 6.59
N ALA A 312 2.40 -12.48 7.02
CA ALA A 312 3.53 -12.30 6.11
C ALA A 312 3.86 -13.60 5.35
N ARG A 313 3.84 -14.77 6.01
CA ARG A 313 3.98 -16.08 5.34
C ARG A 313 2.85 -16.33 4.34
N LEU A 314 1.60 -16.01 4.72
CA LEU A 314 0.46 -16.07 3.81
C LEU A 314 0.64 -15.17 2.58
N ALA A 315 1.22 -13.99 2.75
CA ALA A 315 1.56 -13.11 1.63
C ALA A 315 2.63 -13.73 0.71
N VAL A 316 3.63 -14.44 1.25
CA VAL A 316 4.59 -15.20 0.43
C VAL A 316 3.88 -16.28 -0.40
N GLU A 317 2.80 -16.88 0.10
CA GLU A 317 2.03 -17.86 -0.65
C GLU A 317 1.16 -17.20 -1.73
N LYS A 318 0.39 -16.17 -1.37
CA LYS A 318 -0.75 -15.66 -2.16
C LYS A 318 -0.58 -14.26 -2.75
N ALA A 319 0.47 -13.53 -2.40
CA ALA A 319 0.63 -12.12 -2.73
C ALA A 319 2.08 -11.80 -3.14
N GLY A 320 2.34 -10.54 -3.48
CA GLY A 320 3.64 -10.00 -3.83
C GLY A 320 4.35 -9.36 -2.64
N GLY A 321 3.64 -9.14 -1.53
CA GLY A 321 4.17 -8.41 -0.40
C GLY A 321 3.19 -8.15 0.74
N VAL A 322 3.67 -7.37 1.72
CA VAL A 322 2.93 -6.91 2.89
C VAL A 322 2.92 -5.38 2.92
N MET A 323 1.82 -4.81 3.40
CA MET A 323 1.67 -3.38 3.68
C MET A 323 1.41 -3.19 5.18
N ALA A 324 1.99 -2.18 5.81
CA ALA A 324 1.81 -1.90 7.24
C ALA A 324 1.17 -0.51 7.47
N TRP A 325 0.06 -0.50 8.21
CA TRP A 325 -0.62 0.71 8.67
C TRP A 325 -0.61 0.80 10.21
N GLU A 326 0.02 1.79 10.85
CA GLU A 326 1.08 2.65 10.29
C GLU A 326 2.35 2.61 11.16
N LEU A 327 3.48 2.96 10.56
CA LEU A 327 4.80 2.56 11.05
C LEU A 327 5.18 3.13 12.42
N SER A 328 4.67 4.31 12.77
CA SER A 328 5.00 4.97 14.04
C SER A 328 4.42 4.25 15.28
N GLN A 329 3.51 3.30 15.04
CA GLN A 329 2.75 2.59 16.06
C GLN A 329 3.42 1.32 16.54
N ASP A 330 4.46 0.84 15.85
CA ASP A 330 5.22 -0.31 16.32
C ASP A 330 5.93 0.00 17.65
N SER A 331 6.14 -1.08 18.41
CA SER A 331 6.92 -1.17 19.63
C SER A 331 8.38 -0.68 19.46
N PRO A 332 9.05 -0.23 20.54
CA PRO A 332 10.44 0.25 20.48
C PRO A 332 11.44 -0.77 19.93
N ASP A 333 11.18 -2.06 20.08
CA ASP A 333 12.02 -3.15 19.57
C ASP A 333 11.62 -3.60 18.15
N HIS A 334 10.71 -2.89 17.49
CA HIS A 334 10.20 -3.16 16.15
C HIS A 334 9.64 -4.58 16.00
N ALA A 335 8.89 -5.04 17.00
CA ALA A 335 8.41 -6.42 17.07
C ALA A 335 7.53 -6.82 15.88
N LEU A 336 6.71 -5.89 15.36
CA LEU A 336 5.84 -6.16 14.22
C LEU A 336 6.60 -6.08 12.89
N THR A 337 7.47 -5.09 12.70
CA THR A 337 8.36 -5.02 11.53
C THR A 337 9.23 -6.28 11.42
N LYS A 338 9.87 -6.71 12.51
CA LYS A 338 10.65 -7.95 12.53
C LYS A 338 9.81 -9.19 12.26
N ALA A 339 8.53 -9.19 12.65
CA ALA A 339 7.61 -10.28 12.33
C ALA A 339 7.29 -10.35 10.84
N ILE A 340 7.13 -9.20 10.17
CA ILE A 340 6.99 -9.13 8.72
C ILE A 340 8.24 -9.73 8.06
N GLU A 341 9.43 -9.29 8.46
CA GLU A 341 10.70 -9.78 7.88
C GLU A 341 10.83 -11.31 8.02
N ARG A 342 10.61 -11.86 9.23
CA ARG A 342 10.67 -13.32 9.46
C ARG A 342 9.64 -14.08 8.63
N GLY A 343 8.45 -13.54 8.44
CA GLY A 343 7.41 -14.20 7.66
C GLY A 343 7.66 -14.13 6.15
N LEU A 344 8.39 -13.12 5.68
CA LEU A 344 8.76 -12.95 4.27
C LEU A 344 10.01 -13.74 3.88
N THR A 345 10.88 -14.08 4.83
CA THR A 345 11.99 -15.00 4.60
C THR A 345 11.47 -16.44 4.49
N ARG A 346 11.71 -17.08 3.35
CA ARG A 346 11.50 -18.53 3.18
C ARG A 346 12.60 -19.26 3.93
N GLU A 347 12.26 -19.92 5.04
CA GLU A 347 13.13 -20.94 5.66
C GLU A 347 13.17 -22.22 4.82
#